data_AF-A0A945ZUI1-F1
#
_entry.id   AF-A0A945ZUI1-F1
#
_cell.length_a   1.000
_cell.length_b   1.000
_cell.length_c   1.000
_cell.angle_alpha   90.00
_cell.angle_beta   90.00
_cell.angle_gamma   90.00
#
_symmetry.space_group_name_H-M   'P 1'
#
loop_
_entity.id
_entity.type
_entity.pdbx_description
1 polymer ?
#
loop_
_entity_poly.entity_id
_entity_poly.type
_entity_poly.pdbx_seq_one_letter_code
_entity_poly.pdbx_strand_id
1 'polypeptide(L)'
;IIDKEKYYNEKKIAENISNIISDDYEVMTWKEILPELDQMITADNVGGLIMAFILYVIVCFGMFGTVLMMTEERKYEFGVLLSIGMSKIKLYLIILLETIMLSSIGVIIGIILTRPISLYFNKNPIHMDSFGEGLSDAMGEFGFDPIIPFSINWDIPISHAIFIFCVSILISIYPAIRIFSLNPIKSMKQ
;
A
#
# COMPACT_ATOMS: atom_id res chain seq x y z
N ILE A 1 0.94 -13.44 6.88
CA ILE A 1 -0.19 -14.37 6.63
C ILE A 1 0.39 -15.46 5.74
N ILE A 2 0.41 -16.72 6.18
CA ILE A 2 0.87 -17.82 5.32
C ILE A 2 -0.12 -17.89 4.16
N ASP A 3 0.38 -17.78 2.93
CA ASP A 3 -0.43 -17.89 1.72
C ASP A 3 -0.99 -19.31 1.61
N LYS A 4 -2.17 -19.54 2.18
CA LYS A 4 -2.79 -20.86 2.30
C LYS A 4 -3.08 -21.46 0.93
N GLU A 5 -3.42 -20.65 -0.07
CA GLU A 5 -3.71 -21.14 -1.43
C GLU A 5 -2.47 -21.74 -2.10
N LYS A 6 -1.28 -21.24 -1.78
CA LYS A 6 -0.02 -21.73 -2.36
C LYS A 6 0.38 -23.13 -1.84
N TYR A 7 -0.11 -23.54 -0.67
CA TYR A 7 0.33 -24.78 0.00
C TYR A 7 -0.81 -25.75 0.37
N TYR A 8 -2.06 -25.30 0.43
CA TYR A 8 -3.23 -26.08 0.86
C TYR A 8 -4.45 -25.76 0.00
N ASN A 9 -4.79 -26.64 -0.95
CA ASN A 9 -6.08 -26.59 -1.64
C ASN A 9 -7.13 -27.32 -0.79
N GLU A 10 -7.77 -26.57 0.10
CA GLU A 10 -8.74 -27.09 1.08
C GLU A 10 -9.88 -27.88 0.42
N LYS A 11 -10.38 -27.41 -0.73
CA LYS A 11 -11.42 -28.11 -1.51
C LYS A 11 -10.92 -29.45 -2.05
N LYS A 12 -9.72 -29.48 -2.62
CA LYS A 12 -9.12 -30.72 -3.15
C LYS A 12 -8.82 -31.74 -2.05
N ILE A 13 -8.44 -31.26 -0.86
CA ILE A 13 -8.22 -32.13 0.30
C ILE A 13 -9.54 -32.68 0.82
N ALA A 14 -10.57 -31.84 0.95
CA ALA A 14 -11.92 -32.28 1.33
C ALA A 14 -12.48 -33.31 0.34
N GLU A 15 -12.32 -33.08 -0.97
CA GLU A 15 -12.73 -34.00 -2.04
C GLU A 15 -11.97 -35.34 -1.98
N ASN A 16 -10.65 -35.30 -1.77
CA ASN A 16 -9.85 -36.52 -1.61
C ASN A 16 -10.25 -37.33 -0.37
N ILE A 17 -10.58 -36.66 0.74
CA ILE A 17 -11.01 -37.32 1.98
C ILE A 17 -12.43 -37.88 1.82
N SER A 18 -13.32 -37.13 1.18
CA SER A 18 -14.68 -37.56 0.85
C SER A 18 -14.70 -38.85 0.03
N ASN A 19 -13.78 -38.99 -0.93
CA ASN A 19 -13.64 -40.21 -1.73
C ASN A 19 -13.12 -41.45 -0.96
N ILE A 20 -12.57 -41.28 0.25
CA ILE A 20 -11.98 -42.37 1.05
C ILE A 20 -12.90 -42.82 2.19
N ILE A 21 -13.75 -41.92 2.69
CA ILE A 21 -14.63 -42.15 3.84
C ILE A 21 -16.00 -42.67 3.36
N SER A 22 -16.73 -43.41 4.20
CA SER A 22 -18.07 -43.90 3.86
C SER A 22 -19.07 -42.74 3.71
N ASP A 23 -20.14 -42.98 2.95
CA ASP A 23 -21.24 -42.02 2.72
C ASP A 23 -21.98 -41.60 4.01
N ASP A 24 -21.66 -42.19 5.15
CA ASP A 24 -22.23 -41.85 6.47
C ASP A 24 -21.65 -40.55 7.05
N TYR A 25 -20.56 -40.03 6.46
CA TYR A 25 -19.88 -38.81 6.94
C TYR A 25 -19.85 -37.74 5.86
N GLU A 26 -20.24 -36.52 6.23
CA GLU A 26 -20.12 -35.33 5.38
C GLU A 26 -18.79 -34.62 5.66
N VAL A 27 -17.97 -34.45 4.62
CA VAL A 27 -16.70 -33.73 4.71
C VAL A 27 -16.93 -32.28 4.30
N MET A 28 -16.86 -31.39 5.27
CA MET A 28 -17.01 -29.95 5.07
C MET A 28 -15.70 -29.22 5.38
N THR A 29 -15.41 -28.17 4.61
CA THR A 29 -14.32 -27.23 4.86
C THR A 29 -14.68 -26.27 6.00
N TRP A 30 -13.68 -25.63 6.62
CA TRP A 30 -13.95 -24.66 7.70
C TRP A 30 -14.83 -23.49 7.23
N LYS A 31 -14.73 -23.11 5.95
CA LYS A 31 -15.58 -22.08 5.34
C LYS A 31 -17.04 -22.51 5.21
N GLU A 32 -17.28 -23.80 5.03
CA GLU A 32 -18.64 -24.37 4.96
C GLU A 32 -19.23 -24.56 6.36
N ILE A 33 -18.38 -24.87 7.36
CA ILE A 33 -18.80 -24.98 8.76
C ILE A 33 -19.07 -23.60 9.38
N LEU A 34 -18.26 -22.59 9.04
CA LEU A 34 -18.33 -21.23 9.58
C LEU A 34 -18.42 -20.18 8.45
N PRO A 35 -19.51 -20.17 7.66
CA PRO A 35 -19.64 -19.27 6.52
C PRO A 35 -19.72 -17.80 6.94
N GLU A 36 -20.29 -17.51 8.10
CA GLU A 36 -20.35 -16.15 8.65
C GLU A 36 -18.95 -15.59 8.93
N LEU A 37 -18.04 -16.42 9.45
CA LEU A 37 -16.66 -16.04 9.73
C LEU A 37 -15.88 -15.76 8.44
N ASP A 38 -16.02 -16.59 7.41
CA ASP A 38 -15.40 -16.35 6.11
C ASP A 38 -15.90 -15.05 5.46
N GLN A 39 -17.21 -14.77 5.60
CA GLN A 39 -17.80 -13.51 5.14
C GLN A 39 -17.25 -12.31 5.92
N MET A 40 -17.10 -12.41 7.24
CA MET A 40 -16.51 -11.34 8.06
C MET A 40 -15.05 -11.06 7.68
N ILE A 41 -14.22 -12.10 7.52
CA ILE A 41 -12.82 -11.94 7.07
C ILE A 41 -12.77 -11.32 5.67
N THR A 42 -13.63 -11.76 4.76
CA THR A 42 -13.69 -11.23 3.40
C THR A 42 -14.11 -9.76 3.40
N ALA A 43 -15.12 -9.40 4.20
CA ALA A 43 -15.58 -8.03 4.36
C ALA A 43 -14.50 -7.12 4.95
N ASP A 44 -13.76 -7.58 5.96
CA ASP A 44 -12.62 -6.85 6.53
C ASP A 44 -11.50 -6.62 5.50
N ASN A 45 -11.13 -7.66 4.74
CA ASN A 45 -10.13 -7.55 3.68
C ASN A 45 -10.55 -6.54 2.59
N VAL A 46 -11.81 -6.58 2.14
CA VAL A 46 -12.35 -5.63 1.15
C VAL A 46 -12.38 -4.22 1.73
N GLY A 47 -12.79 -4.07 2.99
CA GLY A 47 -12.77 -2.79 3.70
C GLY A 47 -11.37 -2.20 3.78
N GLY A 48 -10.37 -3.02 4.11
CA GLY A 48 -8.96 -2.65 4.13
C GLY A 48 -8.45 -2.20 2.76
N LEU A 49 -8.85 -2.89 1.68
CA LEU A 49 -8.51 -2.50 0.31
C LEU A 49 -9.11 -1.15 -0.07
N ILE A 50 -10.38 -0.91 0.25
CA ILE A 50 -11.06 0.37 0.01
C ILE A 50 -10.37 1.49 0.78
N MET A 51 -10.04 1.27 2.06
CA MET A 51 -9.35 2.26 2.88
C MET A 51 -7.96 2.58 2.32
N ALA A 52 -7.19 1.56 1.93
CA ALA A 52 -5.89 1.75 1.30
C ALA A 52 -6.01 2.54 -0.01
N PHE A 53 -7.01 2.24 -0.83
CA PHE A 53 -7.27 2.98 -2.07
C PHE A 53 -7.55 4.47 -1.81
N ILE A 54 -8.40 4.80 -0.83
CA ILE A 54 -8.69 6.19 -0.46
C ILE A 54 -7.42 6.90 0.00
N LEU A 55 -6.63 6.27 0.87
CA LEU A 55 -5.35 6.83 1.34
C LEU A 55 -4.39 7.08 0.18
N TYR A 56 -4.29 6.14 -0.77
CA TYR A 56 -3.47 6.33 -1.95
C TYR A 56 -3.94 7.49 -2.82
N VAL A 57 -5.24 7.67 -3.02
CA VAL A 57 -5.76 8.83 -3.75
C VAL A 57 -5.34 10.13 -3.06
N ILE A 58 -5.47 10.22 -1.74
CA ILE A 58 -5.07 11.40 -0.96
C ILE A 58 -3.57 11.68 -1.11
N VAL A 59 -2.73 10.65 -0.95
CA VAL A 59 -1.28 10.77 -1.09
C VAL A 59 -0.90 11.19 -2.53
N CYS A 60 -1.50 10.56 -3.53
CA CYS A 60 -1.29 10.92 -4.95
C CYS A 60 -1.63 12.38 -5.22
N PHE A 61 -2.77 12.88 -4.73
CA PHE A 61 -3.16 14.28 -4.89
C PHE A 61 -2.19 15.23 -4.18
N GLY A 62 -1.77 14.90 -2.96
CA GLY A 62 -0.77 15.68 -2.23
C GLY A 62 0.55 15.76 -2.98
N MET A 63 1.08 14.61 -3.40
CA MET A 63 2.32 14.53 -4.18
C MET A 63 2.22 15.29 -5.51
N PHE A 64 1.11 15.14 -6.23
CA PHE A 64 0.87 15.85 -7.48
C PHE A 64 0.87 17.37 -7.27
N GLY A 65 0.24 17.86 -6.21
CA GLY A 65 0.23 19.29 -5.85
C GLY A 65 1.64 19.83 -5.60
N THR A 66 2.46 19.10 -4.85
CA THR A 66 3.86 19.48 -4.59
C THR A 66 4.69 19.51 -5.86
N VAL A 67 4.58 18.48 -6.71
CA VAL A 67 5.31 18.40 -7.98
C VAL A 67 4.87 19.51 -8.94
N LEU A 68 3.57 19.82 -8.97
CA LEU A 68 3.03 20.93 -9.75
C LEU A 68 3.65 22.26 -9.31
N MET A 69 3.57 22.58 -8.01
CA MET A 69 4.13 23.82 -7.46
C MET A 69 5.63 23.94 -7.74
N MET A 70 6.40 22.90 -7.43
CA MET A 70 7.85 22.85 -7.69
C MET A 70 8.19 23.09 -9.16
N THR A 71 7.40 22.53 -10.08
CA THR A 71 7.63 22.70 -11.52
C THR A 71 7.33 24.13 -11.97
N GLU A 72 6.28 24.74 -11.44
CA GLU A 72 5.86 26.11 -11.78
C GLU A 72 6.89 27.15 -11.32
N GLU A 73 7.39 27.04 -10.08
CA GLU A 73 8.41 27.94 -9.53
C GLU A 73 9.71 27.91 -10.34
N ARG A 74 10.11 26.72 -10.81
CA ARG A 74 11.38 26.52 -11.54
C ARG A 74 11.25 26.72 -13.06
N LYS A 75 10.11 27.18 -13.57
CA LYS A 75 9.89 27.41 -15.01
C LYS A 75 10.89 28.37 -15.64
N TYR A 76 11.23 29.45 -14.92
CA TYR A 76 12.18 30.44 -15.40
C TYR A 76 13.57 29.81 -15.56
N GLU A 77 14.03 29.05 -14.56
CA GLU A 77 15.31 28.32 -14.59
C GLU A 77 15.38 27.36 -15.78
N PHE A 78 14.31 26.59 -16.01
CA PHE A 78 14.21 25.69 -17.16
C PHE A 78 14.28 26.46 -18.49
N GLY A 79 13.64 27.62 -18.59
CA GLY A 79 13.69 28.49 -19.76
C GLY A 79 15.12 29.01 -20.06
N VAL A 80 15.86 29.39 -19.02
CA VAL A 80 17.25 29.84 -19.14
C VAL A 80 18.17 28.70 -19.59
N LEU A 81 18.06 27.52 -18.96
CA LEU A 81 18.86 26.34 -19.32
C LEU A 81 18.65 25.92 -20.79
N LEU A 82 17.39 25.92 -21.24
CA LEU A 82 17.06 25.61 -22.63
C LEU A 82 17.61 26.67 -23.60
N SER A 83 17.63 27.95 -23.19
CA SER A 83 18.16 29.06 -24.01
C SER A 83 19.68 29.02 -24.17
N ILE A 84 20.40 28.49 -23.17
CA ILE A 84 21.85 28.25 -23.22
C ILE A 84 22.20 27.01 -24.07
N GLY A 85 21.19 26.28 -24.55
CA GLY A 85 21.37 25.13 -25.47
C GLY A 85 21.30 23.76 -24.79
N MET A 86 20.81 23.68 -23.55
CA MET A 86 20.58 22.39 -22.91
C MET A 86 19.48 21.60 -23.62
N SER A 87 19.71 20.31 -23.87
CA SER A 87 18.67 19.43 -24.41
C SER A 87 17.54 19.21 -23.41
N LYS A 88 16.29 19.27 -23.89
CA LYS A 88 15.07 18.95 -23.11
C LYS A 88 15.15 17.57 -22.44
N ILE A 89 15.79 16.60 -23.10
CA ILE A 89 15.98 15.25 -22.57
C ILE A 89 16.94 15.25 -21.37
N LYS A 90 18.05 16.01 -21.45
CA LYS A 90 18.98 16.14 -20.32
C LYS A 90 18.29 16.79 -19.12
N LEU A 91 17.48 17.81 -19.36
CA LEU A 91 16.74 18.50 -18.29
C LEU A 91 15.73 17.56 -17.61
N TYR A 92 14.99 16.79 -18.40
CA TYR A 92 14.09 15.76 -17.87
C TYR A 92 14.81 14.71 -17.04
N LEU A 93 15.97 14.20 -17.50
CA LEU A 93 16.73 13.19 -16.77
C LEU A 93 17.19 13.66 -15.39
N ILE A 94 17.56 14.94 -15.25
CA ILE A 94 17.94 15.51 -13.95
C ILE A 94 16.75 15.47 -12.97
N ILE A 95 15.57 15.89 -13.42
CA ILE A 95 14.37 15.93 -12.59
C ILE A 95 13.87 14.53 -12.26
N LEU A 96 13.98 13.60 -13.20
CA LEU A 96 13.67 12.19 -12.98
C LEU A 96 14.59 11.62 -11.89
N LEU A 97 15.90 11.89 -11.96
CA LEU A 97 16.86 11.46 -10.94
C LEU A 97 16.57 12.10 -9.59
N GLU A 98 16.27 13.40 -9.55
CA GLU A 98 15.87 14.10 -8.32
C GLU A 98 14.64 13.43 -7.70
N THR A 99 13.62 13.12 -8.51
CA THR A 99 12.39 12.45 -8.04
C THR A 99 12.68 11.05 -7.51
N ILE A 100 13.50 10.25 -8.22
CA ILE A 100 13.88 8.90 -7.79
C ILE A 100 14.66 8.95 -6.47
N MET A 101 15.58 9.90 -6.30
CA MET A 101 16.34 10.03 -5.06
C MET A 101 15.43 10.42 -3.89
N LEU A 102 14.57 11.43 -4.09
CA LEU A 102 13.63 11.89 -3.06
C LEU A 102 12.62 10.79 -2.68
N SER A 103 12.07 10.06 -3.65
CA SER A 103 11.10 9.00 -3.38
C SER A 103 11.76 7.79 -2.70
N SER A 104 12.98 7.42 -3.09
CA SER A 104 13.73 6.33 -2.43
C SER A 104 13.99 6.66 -0.96
N ILE A 105 14.46 7.89 -0.67
CA ILE A 105 14.72 8.36 0.69
C ILE A 105 13.42 8.38 1.50
N GLY A 106 12.34 8.91 0.93
CA GLY A 106 11.04 8.99 1.60
C GLY A 106 10.49 7.62 1.97
N VAL A 107 10.58 6.64 1.06
CA VAL A 107 10.15 5.26 1.31
C VAL A 107 10.99 4.59 2.40
N ILE A 108 12.31 4.74 2.35
CA ILE A 108 13.22 4.18 3.37
C ILE A 108 12.88 4.75 4.74
N ILE A 109 12.73 6.07 4.85
CA ILE A 109 12.36 6.75 6.09
C ILE A 109 10.99 6.27 6.58
N GLY A 110 10.01 6.13 5.68
CA GLY A 110 8.69 5.62 6.01
C GLY A 110 8.74 4.23 6.66
N ILE A 111 9.48 3.29 6.05
CA ILE A 111 9.66 1.94 6.60
C ILE A 111 10.34 1.99 7.97
N ILE A 112 11.41 2.78 8.11
CA ILE A 112 12.15 2.91 9.36
C ILE A 112 11.27 3.48 10.48
N LEU A 113 10.42 4.46 10.18
CA LEU A 113 9.53 5.09 11.16
C LEU A 113 8.33 4.20 11.54
N THR A 114 7.76 3.48 10.59
CA THR A 114 6.63 2.57 10.86
C THR A 114 7.07 1.33 11.65
N ARG A 115 8.31 0.86 11.47
CA ARG A 115 8.82 -0.36 12.12
C ARG A 115 8.75 -0.36 13.65
N PRO A 116 9.25 0.64 14.39
CA PRO A 116 9.18 0.65 15.85
C PRO A 116 7.73 0.72 16.35
N ILE A 117 6.85 1.41 15.63
CA ILE A 117 5.42 1.51 15.96
C ILE A 117 4.77 0.12 15.84
N SER A 118 4.98 -0.57 14.72
CA SER A 118 4.47 -1.94 14.52
C SER A 118 5.02 -2.92 15.56
N LEU A 119 6.31 -2.85 15.90
CA LEU A 119 6.91 -3.67 16.95
C LEU A 119 6.31 -3.40 18.33
N TYR A 120 6.05 -2.13 18.65
CA TYR A 120 5.48 -1.74 19.93
C TYR A 120 4.07 -2.32 20.12
N PHE A 121 3.21 -2.18 19.11
CA PHE A 121 1.84 -2.71 19.13
C PHE A 121 1.75 -4.23 18.88
N ASN A 122 2.81 -4.86 18.38
CA ASN A 122 2.91 -6.32 18.36
C ASN A 122 3.22 -6.87 19.77
N LYS A 123 4.11 -6.21 20.52
CA LYS A 123 4.45 -6.60 21.90
C LYS A 123 3.41 -6.19 22.94
N ASN A 124 2.75 -5.06 22.73
CA ASN A 124 1.64 -4.58 23.55
C ASN A 124 0.37 -4.59 22.68
N PRO A 125 -0.22 -5.78 22.44
CA PRO A 125 -1.40 -5.88 21.60
C PRO A 125 -2.57 -5.14 22.23
N ILE A 126 -3.47 -4.66 21.37
CA ILE A 126 -4.66 -3.96 21.83
C ILE A 126 -5.63 -5.01 22.34
N HIS A 127 -6.06 -4.85 23.60
CA HIS A 127 -7.00 -5.76 24.25
C HIS A 127 -8.43 -5.32 23.96
N MET A 128 -9.31 -6.30 23.69
CA MET A 128 -10.71 -6.04 23.35
C MET A 128 -11.51 -5.40 24.47
N ASP A 129 -11.11 -5.63 25.72
CA ASP A 129 -11.69 -4.98 26.90
C ASP A 129 -11.67 -3.46 26.83
N SER A 130 -10.71 -2.88 26.08
CA SER A 130 -10.61 -1.43 25.90
C SER A 130 -11.72 -0.84 25.02
N PHE A 131 -12.46 -1.67 24.27
CA PHE A 131 -13.52 -1.24 23.35
C PHE A 131 -14.94 -1.47 23.89
N GLY A 132 -15.10 -2.20 24.98
CA GLY A 132 -16.39 -2.41 25.65
C GLY A 132 -16.35 -3.53 26.70
N GLU A 133 -17.03 -3.32 27.82
CA GLU A 133 -17.18 -4.35 28.86
C GLU A 133 -17.91 -5.58 28.28
N GLY A 134 -17.32 -6.77 28.45
CA GLY A 134 -17.88 -8.04 27.98
C GLY A 134 -17.52 -8.45 26.54
N LEU A 135 -16.84 -7.59 25.76
CA LEU A 135 -16.42 -7.94 24.40
C LEU A 135 -15.34 -9.04 24.39
N SER A 136 -14.40 -8.96 25.33
CA SER A 136 -13.33 -9.95 25.48
C SER A 136 -13.88 -11.33 25.86
N ASP A 137 -14.81 -11.37 26.83
CA ASP A 137 -15.47 -12.60 27.26
C ASP A 137 -16.28 -13.24 26.12
N ALA A 138 -17.05 -12.43 25.39
CA ALA A 138 -17.79 -12.91 24.22
C ALA A 138 -16.86 -13.50 23.16
N MET A 139 -15.75 -12.84 22.83
CA MET A 139 -14.77 -13.38 21.88
C MET A 139 -14.12 -14.68 22.37
N GLY A 140 -13.82 -14.77 23.67
CA GLY A 140 -13.30 -15.99 24.30
C GLY A 140 -14.27 -17.17 24.23
N GLU A 141 -15.58 -16.95 24.41
CA GLU A 141 -16.61 -17.99 24.25
C GLU A 141 -16.69 -18.54 22.83
N PHE A 142 -16.46 -17.70 21.82
CA PHE A 142 -16.36 -18.11 20.42
C PHE A 142 -14.98 -18.71 20.05
N GLY A 143 -14.08 -18.87 21.02
CA GLY A 143 -12.75 -19.46 20.83
C GLY A 143 -11.72 -18.54 20.18
N PHE A 144 -11.95 -17.23 20.20
CA PHE A 144 -11.00 -16.23 19.71
C PHE A 144 -10.16 -15.66 20.86
N ASP A 145 -8.88 -15.40 20.56
CA ASP A 145 -8.03 -14.60 21.43
C ASP A 145 -8.50 -13.12 21.39
N PRO A 146 -8.85 -12.51 22.53
CA PRO A 146 -9.39 -11.14 22.60
C PRO A 146 -8.30 -10.07 22.49
N ILE A 147 -7.31 -10.29 21.63
CA ILE A 147 -6.19 -9.39 21.39
C ILE A 147 -5.98 -9.16 19.89
N ILE A 148 -5.66 -7.92 19.51
CA ILE A 148 -5.25 -7.59 18.14
C ILE A 148 -3.79 -7.16 18.15
N PRO A 149 -2.85 -8.07 17.85
CA PRO A 149 -1.46 -7.72 17.63
C PRO A 149 -1.26 -7.12 16.23
N PHE A 150 -0.33 -6.17 16.10
CA PHE A 150 0.07 -5.67 14.79
C PHE A 150 0.92 -6.73 14.06
N SER A 151 0.72 -6.87 12.75
CA SER A 151 1.55 -7.75 11.91
C SER A 151 2.97 -7.20 11.80
N ILE A 152 3.96 -8.10 11.93
CA ILE A 152 5.39 -7.77 11.83
C ILE A 152 6.04 -8.18 10.51
N ASN A 153 5.22 -8.73 9.60
CA ASN A 153 5.66 -9.25 8.31
C ASN A 153 6.17 -8.11 7.41
N TRP A 154 7.24 -8.39 6.65
CA TRP A 154 7.85 -7.41 5.75
C TRP A 154 7.04 -7.19 4.46
N ASP A 155 6.15 -8.12 4.10
CA ASP A 155 5.36 -8.05 2.87
C ASP A 155 4.48 -6.79 2.82
N ILE A 156 3.93 -6.38 3.95
CA ILE A 156 3.06 -5.20 4.07
C ILE A 156 3.86 -3.92 3.77
N PRO A 157 4.88 -3.53 4.57
CA PRO A 157 5.62 -2.29 4.31
C PRO A 157 6.31 -2.29 2.94
N ILE A 158 6.80 -3.45 2.46
CA ILE A 158 7.45 -3.54 1.14
C ILE A 158 6.46 -3.33 0.00
N SER A 159 5.26 -3.93 0.06
CA SER A 159 4.25 -3.74 -1.00
C SER A 159 3.78 -2.30 -1.08
N HIS A 160 3.51 -1.64 0.06
CA HIS A 160 3.17 -0.22 0.12
C HIS A 160 4.32 0.67 -0.37
N ALA A 161 5.56 0.35 0.00
CA ALA A 161 6.76 1.06 -0.43
C ALA A 161 6.94 1.04 -1.96
N ILE A 162 6.83 -0.14 -2.57
CA ILE A 162 6.92 -0.31 -4.03
C ILE A 162 5.80 0.46 -4.71
N PHE A 163 4.57 0.38 -4.20
CA PHE A 163 3.43 1.10 -4.75
C PHE A 163 3.66 2.62 -4.76
N ILE A 164 4.04 3.21 -3.62
CA ILE A 164 4.31 4.65 -3.50
C ILE A 164 5.48 5.07 -4.40
N PHE A 165 6.54 4.25 -4.46
CA PHE A 165 7.68 4.51 -5.34
C PHE A 165 7.26 4.55 -6.81
N CYS A 166 6.48 3.59 -7.28
CA CYS A 166 5.96 3.58 -8.65
C CYS A 166 5.06 4.79 -8.93
N VAL A 167 4.16 5.14 -8.01
CA VAL A 167 3.31 6.33 -8.11
C VAL A 167 4.15 7.61 -8.22
N SER A 168 5.23 7.73 -7.44
CA SER A 168 6.12 8.90 -7.50
C SER A 168 6.74 9.10 -8.88
N ILE A 169 7.15 7.99 -9.51
CA ILE A 169 7.72 7.99 -10.87
C ILE A 169 6.64 8.36 -11.88
N LEU A 170 5.42 7.83 -11.74
CA LEU A 170 4.30 8.19 -12.62
C LEU A 170 3.99 9.70 -12.53
N ILE A 171 4.00 10.28 -11.34
CA ILE A 171 3.78 11.72 -11.15
C ILE A 171 4.92 12.55 -11.80
N SER A 172 6.16 12.06 -11.80
CA SER A 172 7.31 12.72 -12.44
C SER A 172 7.18 12.89 -13.97
N ILE A 173 6.23 12.19 -14.59
CA ILE A 173 5.90 12.36 -16.01
C ILE A 173 5.26 13.74 -16.27
N TYR A 174 4.55 14.31 -15.29
CA TYR A 174 3.94 15.64 -15.43
C TYR A 174 4.98 16.75 -15.70
N PRO A 175 6.05 16.91 -14.89
CA PRO A 175 7.16 17.82 -15.21
C PRO A 175 7.76 17.58 -16.59
N ALA A 176 7.88 16.32 -17.01
CA ALA A 176 8.39 15.96 -18.33
C ALA A 176 7.57 16.61 -19.45
N ILE A 177 6.24 16.40 -19.42
CA ILE A 177 5.31 16.95 -20.41
C ILE A 177 5.42 18.47 -20.43
N ARG A 178 5.47 19.10 -19.25
CA ARG A 178 5.64 20.55 -19.14
C ARG A 178 6.94 21.01 -19.80
N ILE A 179 8.07 20.39 -19.51
CA ILE A 179 9.38 20.75 -20.08
C ILE A 179 9.43 20.59 -21.59
N PHE A 180 8.88 19.49 -22.12
CA PHE A 180 8.85 19.27 -23.56
C PHE A 180 7.99 20.32 -24.28
N SER A 181 6.93 20.82 -23.63
CA SER A 181 6.07 21.88 -24.13
C SER A 181 6.61 23.32 -23.92
N LEU A 182 7.70 23.52 -23.18
CA LEU A 182 8.25 24.86 -22.93
C LEU A 182 8.81 25.48 -24.22
N ASN A 183 8.42 26.75 -24.44
CA ASN A 183 8.96 27.63 -25.47
C ASN A 183 9.89 28.66 -24.81
N PRO A 184 11.23 28.57 -25.01
CA PRO A 184 12.21 29.37 -24.27
C PRO A 184 11.94 30.89 -24.32
N ILE A 185 11.51 31.37 -25.50
CA ILE A 185 11.26 32.80 -25.76
C ILE A 185 10.05 33.34 -24.99
N LYS A 186 9.04 32.51 -24.71
CA LYS A 186 7.86 32.91 -23.91
C LYS A 186 8.13 32.80 -22.41
N SER A 187 8.93 31.82 -21.99
CA SER A 187 9.23 31.56 -20.58
C SER A 187 10.09 32.62 -19.91
N MET A 188 10.85 33.42 -20.66
CA MET A 188 11.67 34.52 -20.12
C MET A 188 10.94 35.88 -20.05
N LYS A 189 9.71 35.97 -20.60
CA LYS A 189 8.94 37.23 -20.65
C LYS A 189 7.86 37.33 -19.56
N GLN A 190 7.68 36.28 -18.75
CA GLN A 190 6.74 36.22 -17.63
C GLN A 190 7.51 36.16 -16.32
#